data_AF-A0A9X3PKZ2-F1
#
_entry.id   AF-A0A9X3PKZ2-F1
#
_cell.length_a   1.000
_cell.length_b   1.000
_cell.length_c   1.000
_cell.angle_alpha   90.00
_cell.angle_beta   90.00
_cell.angle_gamma   90.00
#
_symmetry.space_group_name_H-M   'P 1'
#
loop_
_entity.id
_entity.type
_entity.pdbx_description
1 polymer ?
#
loop_
_entity_poly.entity_id
_entity_poly.type
_entity_poly.pdbx_seq_one_letter_code
_entity_poly.pdbx_strand_id
1 'polypeptide(L)'
;MTSIFTVSVDSVEGSTLRGRVHVINPDVPFVPQETVFPLSLLVDAWWHLDNGFLHNEDDEEGGGERYPFTDEQGKAIAAGMRLKDEFWKLYEFILGKEIRVTKDGYLLADDGKTILEPRRKAEDVYKLSGGSRPGYSVFTSGNAEEFSQCAADIVTSYDISPYRNAPHLSEAAVLEDPEELDVWDGLELEEDYSFAEIPYAEIVVTVSDAGYLEHMVAGMRWDTTMTGHVC
;
A
#
# COMPACT_ATOMS: atom_id res chain seq x y z
N MET A 1 5.20 9.81 -5.64
CA MET A 1 4.48 9.98 -4.37
C MET A 1 5.45 9.51 -3.30
N THR A 2 5.65 10.28 -2.24
CA THR A 2 6.63 9.93 -1.20
C THR A 2 6.03 8.85 -0.30
N SER A 3 6.77 7.77 -0.06
CA SER A 3 6.36 6.71 0.87
C SER A 3 6.16 7.29 2.27
N ILE A 4 5.16 6.80 2.99
CA ILE A 4 4.79 7.29 4.33
C ILE A 4 5.00 6.24 5.41
N PHE A 5 4.89 4.96 5.03
CA PHE A 5 5.17 3.84 5.90
C PHE A 5 6.09 2.84 5.22
N THR A 6 6.90 2.16 6.01
CA THR A 6 7.50 0.87 5.63
C THR A 6 6.80 -0.22 6.42
N VAL A 7 6.27 -1.23 5.74
CA VAL A 7 5.60 -2.36 6.37
C VAL A 7 6.52 -3.57 6.35
N SER A 8 6.61 -4.31 7.45
CA SER A 8 7.31 -5.59 7.50
C SER A 8 6.45 -6.70 8.09
N VAL A 9 6.62 -7.91 7.58
CA VAL A 9 5.87 -9.10 7.98
C VAL A 9 6.74 -9.97 8.88
N ASP A 10 6.28 -10.22 10.10
CA ASP A 10 6.97 -11.06 11.06
C ASP A 10 6.51 -12.53 10.93
N SER A 11 5.21 -12.76 10.77
CA SER A 11 4.66 -14.10 10.52
C SER A 11 3.28 -14.10 9.87
N VAL A 12 2.95 -15.23 9.23
CA VAL A 12 1.62 -15.53 8.71
C VAL A 12 1.22 -16.92 9.18
N GLU A 13 0.11 -17.01 9.91
CA GLU A 13 -0.40 -18.25 10.50
C GLU A 13 -1.89 -18.40 10.18
N GLY A 14 -2.22 -19.28 9.24
CA GLY A 14 -3.60 -19.47 8.80
C GLY A 14 -4.17 -18.19 8.19
N SER A 15 -5.17 -17.60 8.85
CA SER A 15 -5.82 -16.35 8.42
C SER A 15 -5.34 -15.12 9.21
N THR A 16 -4.22 -15.22 9.92
CA THR A 16 -3.69 -14.14 10.75
C THR A 16 -2.29 -13.75 10.30
N LEU A 17 -2.07 -12.46 10.11
CA LEU A 17 -0.79 -11.83 9.84
C LEU A 17 -0.33 -11.05 11.06
N ARG A 18 0.98 -11.14 11.37
CA ARG A 18 1.67 -10.30 12.34
C ARG A 18 2.79 -9.55 11.63
N GLY A 19 2.92 -8.27 11.93
CA GLY A 19 3.93 -7.43 11.31
C GLY A 19 4.13 -6.12 12.05
N ARG A 20 4.86 -5.22 11.41
CA ARG A 20 5.17 -3.89 11.92
C ARG A 20 4.95 -2.84 10.84
N VAL A 21 4.40 -1.71 11.24
CA VAL A 21 4.27 -0.53 10.39
C VAL A 21 5.18 0.55 10.95
N HIS A 22 6.21 0.88 10.19
CA HIS A 22 7.22 1.89 10.52
C HIS A 22 6.80 3.22 9.93
N VAL A 23 6.85 4.29 10.74
CA VAL A 23 6.53 5.65 10.31
C VAL A 23 7.79 6.28 9.75
N ILE A 24 7.83 6.48 8.43
CA ILE A 24 9.00 7.04 7.72
C ILE A 24 8.77 8.45 7.18
N ASN A 25 7.53 8.94 7.25
CA ASN A 25 7.21 10.32 6.91
C ASN A 25 6.54 11.02 8.10
N PRO A 26 7.11 12.11 8.62
CA PRO A 26 6.55 12.84 9.75
C PRO A 26 5.18 13.47 9.45
N ASP A 27 4.85 13.73 8.17
CA ASP A 27 3.55 14.29 7.76
C ASP A 27 2.38 13.34 8.05
N VAL A 28 2.65 12.03 8.22
CA VAL A 28 1.64 11.02 8.59
C VAL A 28 2.10 10.30 9.87
N PRO A 29 1.98 10.96 11.03
CA PRO A 29 2.63 10.51 12.26
C PRO A 29 1.97 9.30 12.93
N PHE A 30 0.85 8.83 12.38
CA PHE A 30 0.07 7.76 13.00
C PHE A 30 -0.36 6.70 11.99
N VAL A 31 -0.10 5.44 12.34
CA VAL A 31 -0.69 4.24 11.73
C VAL A 31 -2.22 4.30 11.88
N PRO A 32 -2.98 4.27 10.77
CA PRO A 32 -4.44 4.30 10.81
C PRO A 32 -5.04 3.11 11.55
N GLN A 33 -6.17 3.32 12.24
CA GLN A 33 -6.81 2.30 13.08
C GLN A 33 -7.99 1.59 12.40
N GLU A 34 -8.45 2.13 11.28
CA GLU A 34 -9.60 1.64 10.55
C GLU A 34 -9.24 0.39 9.72
N THR A 35 -10.19 -0.54 9.59
CA THR A 35 -10.01 -1.82 8.87
C THR A 35 -9.71 -1.67 7.38
N VAL A 36 -9.98 -0.51 6.79
CA VAL A 36 -9.60 -0.18 5.40
C VAL A 36 -8.10 -0.14 5.22
N PHE A 37 -7.35 0.26 6.25
CA PHE A 37 -5.90 0.35 6.18
C PHE A 37 -5.22 -1.01 6.00
N PRO A 38 -5.43 -2.02 6.87
CA PRO A 38 -4.82 -3.34 6.66
C PRO A 38 -5.26 -3.98 5.35
N LEU A 39 -6.51 -3.79 4.87
CA LEU A 39 -6.88 -4.30 3.54
C LEU A 39 -6.08 -3.59 2.43
N SER A 40 -5.89 -2.27 2.51
CA SER A 40 -5.09 -1.53 1.54
C SER A 40 -3.64 -2.01 1.50
N LEU A 41 -3.05 -2.33 2.65
CA LEU A 41 -1.69 -2.91 2.73
C LEU A 41 -1.60 -4.26 2.03
N LEU A 42 -2.59 -5.14 2.21
CA LEU A 42 -2.60 -6.44 1.53
C LEU A 42 -2.68 -6.28 0.01
N VAL A 43 -3.52 -5.35 -0.47
CA VAL A 43 -3.68 -5.08 -1.90
C VAL A 43 -2.43 -4.46 -2.50
N ASP A 44 -1.81 -3.53 -1.78
CA ASP A 44 -0.58 -2.86 -2.18
C ASP A 44 0.60 -3.85 -2.30
N ALA A 45 0.80 -4.67 -1.27
CA ALA A 45 1.80 -5.74 -1.26
C ALA A 45 1.63 -6.71 -2.45
N TRP A 46 0.38 -7.08 -2.76
CA TRP A 46 0.06 -7.92 -3.91
C TRP A 46 0.41 -7.22 -5.23
N TRP A 47 0.09 -5.93 -5.37
CA TRP A 47 0.39 -5.18 -6.60
C TRP A 47 1.89 -5.03 -6.82
N HIS A 48 2.66 -4.72 -5.77
CA HIS A 48 4.12 -4.70 -5.83
C HIS A 48 4.68 -6.05 -6.30
N LEU A 49 4.13 -7.15 -5.77
CA LEU A 49 4.53 -8.49 -6.14
C LEU A 49 4.21 -8.85 -7.60
N ASP A 50 2.98 -8.60 -8.05
CA ASP A 50 2.51 -8.93 -9.41
C ASP A 50 3.31 -8.17 -10.49
N ASN A 51 3.70 -6.93 -10.18
CA ASN A 51 4.50 -6.11 -11.09
C ASN A 51 6.02 -6.37 -10.99
N GLY A 52 6.48 -7.04 -9.92
CA GLY A 52 7.89 -7.33 -9.67
C GLY A 52 8.66 -6.11 -9.16
N PHE A 53 8.03 -5.32 -8.30
CA PHE A 53 8.67 -4.23 -7.59
C PHE A 53 9.32 -4.67 -6.28
N LEU A 54 8.97 -5.84 -5.73
CA LEU A 54 9.65 -6.36 -4.55
C LEU A 54 10.89 -7.16 -4.94
N HIS A 55 12.03 -6.74 -4.43
CA HIS A 55 13.33 -7.33 -4.73
C HIS A 55 13.84 -8.20 -3.58
N ASN A 56 14.69 -9.18 -3.90
CA ASN A 56 15.27 -10.10 -2.90
C ASN A 56 16.61 -9.63 -2.32
N GLU A 57 17.06 -8.44 -2.71
CA GLU A 57 18.26 -7.80 -2.19
C GLU A 57 17.93 -7.14 -0.83
N ASP A 58 18.85 -7.26 0.12
CA ASP A 58 18.70 -6.67 1.44
C ASP A 58 19.42 -5.33 1.44
N ASP A 59 18.71 -4.28 1.00
CA ASP A 59 19.18 -2.90 1.17
C ASP A 59 19.03 -2.55 2.66
N GLU A 60 20.08 -2.87 3.44
CA GLU A 60 20.17 -2.56 4.86
C GLU A 60 20.29 -1.05 5.12
N GLU A 61 20.88 -0.29 4.20
CA GLU A 61 20.90 1.17 4.23
C GLU A 61 19.50 1.72 3.91
N GLY A 62 18.84 2.30 4.91
CA GLY A 62 17.55 2.98 4.76
C GLY A 62 16.30 2.10 4.81
N GLY A 63 16.43 0.79 5.03
CA GLY A 63 15.28 -0.08 5.23
C GLY A 63 14.50 -0.43 3.96
N GLY A 64 15.19 -0.57 2.82
CA GLY A 64 14.60 -0.76 1.48
C GLY A 64 13.70 -1.98 1.31
N GLU A 65 12.93 -2.05 0.23
CA GLU A 65 12.01 -3.16 -0.04
C GLU A 65 12.72 -4.53 -0.02
N ARG A 66 12.07 -5.54 0.54
CA ARG A 66 12.64 -6.89 0.66
C ARG A 66 11.58 -7.94 0.45
N TYR A 67 11.90 -8.93 -0.36
CA TYR A 67 11.09 -10.13 -0.54
C TYR A 67 11.94 -11.40 -0.45
N PRO A 68 11.53 -12.39 0.36
CA PRO A 68 12.29 -13.63 0.51
C PRO A 68 12.45 -14.50 -0.75
N PHE A 69 11.79 -14.15 -1.85
CA PHE A 69 11.78 -14.91 -3.11
C PHE A 69 12.25 -14.05 -4.28
N THR A 70 12.69 -14.68 -5.38
CA THR A 70 13.05 -13.94 -6.60
C THR A 70 11.83 -13.32 -7.27
N ASP A 71 12.05 -12.34 -8.15
CA ASP A 71 11.00 -11.70 -8.94
C ASP A 71 10.11 -12.71 -9.69
N GLU A 72 10.69 -13.75 -10.30
CA GLU A 72 9.92 -14.78 -11.01
C GLU A 72 9.08 -15.63 -10.07
N GLN A 73 9.62 -15.95 -8.88
CA GLN A 73 8.89 -16.69 -7.86
C GLN A 73 7.74 -15.85 -7.31
N GLY A 74 7.97 -14.56 -7.07
CA GLY A 74 6.95 -13.61 -6.64
C GLY A 74 5.79 -13.52 -7.62
N LYS A 75 6.09 -13.32 -8.91
CA LYS A 75 5.07 -13.34 -9.98
C LYS A 75 4.33 -14.66 -10.07
N ALA A 76 5.03 -15.78 -9.89
CA ALA A 76 4.39 -17.10 -9.88
C ALA A 76 3.44 -17.28 -8.68
N ILE A 77 3.80 -16.75 -7.51
CA ILE A 77 2.94 -16.73 -6.32
C ILE A 77 1.68 -15.90 -6.62
N ALA A 78 1.84 -14.64 -7.03
CA ALA A 78 0.72 -13.74 -7.34
C ALA A 78 -0.23 -14.33 -8.40
N ALA A 79 0.32 -14.92 -9.47
CA ALA A 79 -0.47 -15.55 -10.53
C ALA A 79 -1.20 -16.84 -10.09
N GLY A 80 -0.63 -17.54 -9.10
CA GLY A 80 -1.14 -18.78 -8.52
C GLY A 80 -2.15 -18.59 -7.39
N MET A 81 -2.32 -17.37 -6.89
CA MET A 81 -3.25 -17.07 -5.80
C MET A 81 -4.69 -17.43 -6.17
N ARG A 82 -5.40 -17.99 -5.20
CA ARG A 82 -6.81 -18.38 -5.34
C ARG A 82 -7.73 -17.17 -5.53
N LEU A 83 -7.41 -16.05 -4.89
CA LEU A 83 -8.24 -14.84 -4.88
C LEU A 83 -7.68 -13.72 -5.78
N LYS A 84 -6.80 -14.02 -6.73
CA LYS A 84 -6.15 -13.00 -7.58
C LYS A 84 -7.13 -12.06 -8.31
N ASP A 85 -8.25 -12.59 -8.80
CA ASP A 85 -9.25 -11.79 -9.52
C ASP A 85 -9.98 -10.83 -8.57
N GLU A 86 -10.04 -11.16 -7.28
CA GLU A 86 -10.59 -10.29 -6.24
C GLU A 86 -9.61 -9.20 -5.86
N PHE A 87 -8.32 -9.51 -5.73
CA PHE A 87 -7.27 -8.51 -5.55
C PHE A 87 -7.27 -7.46 -6.67
N TRP A 88 -7.51 -7.87 -7.92
CA TRP A 88 -7.64 -6.89 -9.01
C TRP A 88 -8.82 -5.93 -8.78
N LYS A 89 -9.97 -6.43 -8.34
CA LYS A 89 -11.14 -5.59 -8.04
C LYS A 89 -10.88 -4.65 -6.87
N LEU A 90 -10.24 -5.15 -5.81
CA LEU A 90 -9.86 -4.34 -4.66
C LEU A 90 -8.90 -3.21 -5.06
N TYR A 91 -7.93 -3.51 -5.92
CA TYR A 91 -7.03 -2.49 -6.47
C TYR A 91 -7.76 -1.45 -7.32
N GLU A 92 -8.71 -1.88 -8.18
CA GLU A 92 -9.58 -0.96 -8.93
C GLU A 92 -10.45 -0.10 -8.00
N PHE A 93 -10.86 -0.59 -6.83
CA PHE A 93 -11.55 0.24 -5.85
C PHE A 93 -10.64 1.30 -5.24
N ILE A 94 -9.34 1.02 -5.04
CA ILE A 94 -8.40 2.01 -4.47
C ILE A 94 -8.03 3.08 -5.51
N LEU A 95 -7.56 2.66 -6.70
CA LEU A 95 -6.95 3.56 -7.68
C LEU A 95 -7.85 3.88 -8.87
N GLY A 96 -9.00 3.22 -8.97
CA GLY A 96 -9.85 3.24 -10.14
C GLY A 96 -9.37 2.30 -11.23
N LYS A 97 -10.21 2.13 -12.24
CA LYS A 97 -9.93 1.29 -13.39
C LYS A 97 -9.01 1.99 -14.37
N GLU A 98 -7.94 1.32 -14.79
CA GLU A 98 -7.12 1.77 -15.89
C GLU A 98 -7.85 1.60 -17.23
N ILE A 99 -7.94 2.68 -18.00
CA ILE A 99 -8.58 2.74 -19.31
C ILE A 99 -7.55 3.18 -20.33
N ARG A 100 -7.33 2.33 -21.35
CA ARG A 100 -6.48 2.69 -22.48
C ARG A 100 -7.17 3.70 -23.37
N VAL A 101 -6.43 4.75 -23.72
CA VAL A 101 -6.91 5.83 -24.58
C VAL A 101 -5.89 6.16 -25.66
N THR A 102 -6.34 6.85 -26.71
CA THR A 102 -5.41 7.49 -27.64
C THR A 102 -4.69 8.66 -26.97
N LYS A 103 -3.66 9.20 -27.64
CA LYS A 103 -3.00 10.45 -27.22
C LYS A 103 -3.98 11.60 -26.97
N ASP A 104 -5.09 11.62 -27.70
CA ASP A 104 -6.10 12.68 -27.61
C ASP A 104 -7.24 12.32 -26.63
N GLY A 105 -7.11 11.23 -25.86
CA GLY A 105 -8.05 10.82 -24.81
C GLY A 105 -9.26 10.00 -25.28
N TYR A 106 -9.26 9.48 -26.52
CA TYR A 106 -10.36 8.66 -27.03
C TYR A 106 -10.26 7.21 -26.57
N LEU A 107 -11.39 6.62 -26.20
CA LEU A 107 -11.47 5.22 -25.74
C LEU A 107 -10.97 4.24 -26.81
N LEU A 108 -10.16 3.29 -26.38
CA LEU A 108 -9.68 2.18 -27.20
C LEU A 108 -10.42 0.88 -26.82
N ALA A 109 -10.54 -0.03 -27.78
CA ALA A 109 -10.94 -1.41 -27.52
C ALA A 109 -9.83 -2.19 -26.80
N ASP A 110 -10.12 -3.41 -26.38
CA ASP A 110 -9.21 -4.27 -25.60
C ASP A 110 -7.88 -4.57 -26.34
N ASP A 111 -7.87 -4.47 -27.67
CA ASP A 111 -6.67 -4.60 -28.49
C ASP A 111 -5.66 -3.44 -28.31
N GLY A 112 -6.06 -2.37 -27.60
CA GLY A 112 -5.27 -1.18 -27.33
C GLY A 112 -4.91 -0.38 -28.58
N LYS A 113 -5.58 -0.62 -29.71
CA LYS A 113 -5.25 -0.03 -31.02
C LYS A 113 -6.46 0.53 -31.73
N THR A 114 -7.59 -0.16 -31.64
CA THR A 114 -8.83 0.22 -32.31
C THR A 114 -9.58 1.23 -31.47
N ILE A 115 -9.93 2.37 -32.06
CA ILE A 115 -10.81 3.36 -31.40
C ILE A 115 -12.20 2.76 -31.26
N LEU A 116 -12.74 2.81 -30.05
CA LEU A 116 -14.06 2.26 -29.74
C LEU A 116 -15.15 3.11 -30.39
N GLU A 117 -16.08 2.46 -31.09
CA GLU A 117 -17.24 3.12 -31.70
C GLU A 117 -18.51 2.92 -30.84
N PRO A 118 -19.33 3.97 -30.64
CA PRO A 118 -19.16 5.32 -31.14
C PRO A 118 -17.99 6.04 -30.45
N ARG A 119 -17.23 6.82 -31.23
CA ARG A 119 -16.08 7.59 -30.74
C ARG A 119 -16.46 8.52 -29.59
N ARG A 120 -15.87 8.28 -28.40
CA ARG A 120 -16.02 9.11 -27.19
C ARG A 120 -14.68 9.32 -26.51
N LYS A 121 -14.52 10.45 -25.83
CA LYS A 121 -13.40 10.64 -24.92
C LYS A 121 -13.68 10.00 -23.57
N ALA A 122 -12.62 9.59 -22.87
CA ALA A 122 -12.77 9.04 -21.54
C ALA A 122 -13.37 10.04 -20.54
N GLU A 123 -13.01 11.33 -20.63
CA GLU A 123 -13.52 12.40 -19.75
C GLU A 123 -15.03 12.64 -19.91
N ASP A 124 -15.60 12.34 -21.08
CA ASP A 124 -17.04 12.49 -21.33
C ASP A 124 -17.87 11.33 -20.76
N VAL A 125 -17.21 10.21 -20.43
CA VAL A 125 -17.86 8.95 -20.04
C VAL A 125 -17.59 8.60 -18.58
N TYR A 126 -16.41 8.96 -18.07
CA TYR A 126 -15.94 8.57 -16.75
C TYR A 126 -15.46 9.78 -15.95
N LYS A 127 -15.63 9.72 -14.63
CA LYS A 127 -14.93 10.59 -13.70
C LYS A 127 -13.49 10.08 -13.58
N LEU A 128 -12.52 10.89 -13.98
CA LEU A 128 -11.10 10.52 -14.04
C LEU A 128 -10.33 11.05 -12.83
N SER A 129 -9.36 10.27 -12.34
CA SER A 129 -8.49 10.62 -11.20
C SER A 129 -7.05 10.95 -11.62
N GLY A 130 -6.63 10.53 -12.82
CA GLY A 130 -5.26 10.74 -13.31
C GLY A 130 -4.97 9.96 -14.59
N GLY A 131 -3.69 9.85 -14.95
CA GLY A 131 -3.25 9.07 -16.11
C GLY A 131 -1.76 8.76 -16.09
N SER A 132 -1.37 7.72 -16.86
CA SER A 132 -0.01 7.21 -16.91
C SER A 132 0.65 7.39 -18.29
N ARG A 133 1.99 7.44 -18.29
CA ARG A 133 2.86 7.38 -19.47
C ARG A 133 4.04 6.46 -19.12
N PRO A 134 4.53 5.59 -20.05
CA PRO A 134 4.29 5.57 -21.49
C PRO A 134 3.23 4.54 -21.94
N GLY A 135 2.42 4.93 -22.93
CA GLY A 135 1.22 4.19 -23.35
C GLY A 135 -0.01 4.85 -22.71
N TYR A 136 -0.70 5.70 -23.48
CA TYR A 136 -1.71 6.62 -22.95
C TYR A 136 -2.84 5.85 -22.24
N SER A 137 -2.88 5.93 -20.91
CA SER A 137 -3.98 5.44 -20.10
C SER A 137 -4.45 6.51 -19.12
N VAL A 138 -5.72 6.42 -18.75
CA VAL A 138 -6.36 7.23 -17.71
C VAL A 138 -6.97 6.30 -16.67
N PHE A 139 -7.02 6.75 -15.43
CA PHE A 139 -7.68 6.03 -14.35
C PHE A 139 -9.04 6.66 -14.05
N THR A 140 -10.05 5.84 -13.80
CA THR A 140 -11.31 6.33 -13.20
C THR A 140 -11.06 6.73 -11.74
N SER A 141 -12.01 7.40 -11.10
CA SER A 141 -12.01 7.48 -9.63
C SER A 141 -12.12 6.08 -9.01
N GLY A 142 -11.56 5.92 -7.81
CA GLY A 142 -11.77 4.75 -6.98
C GLY A 142 -13.21 4.70 -6.44
N ASN A 143 -13.49 3.67 -5.65
CA ASN A 143 -14.77 3.49 -4.96
C ASN A 143 -14.54 3.18 -3.48
N ALA A 144 -14.47 4.24 -2.68
CA ALA A 144 -14.21 4.16 -1.25
C ALA A 144 -15.30 3.39 -0.48
N GLU A 145 -16.56 3.50 -0.91
CA GLU A 145 -17.69 2.85 -0.24
C GLU A 145 -17.62 1.32 -0.41
N GLU A 146 -17.44 0.85 -1.66
CA GLU A 146 -17.27 -0.58 -1.93
C GLU A 146 -16.00 -1.13 -1.27
N PHE A 147 -14.89 -0.38 -1.30
CA PHE A 147 -13.66 -0.80 -0.62
C PHE A 147 -13.85 -0.93 0.89
N SER A 148 -14.55 0.02 1.50
CA SER A 148 -14.87 0.00 2.94
C SER A 148 -15.77 -1.16 3.30
N GLN A 149 -16.77 -1.48 2.46
CA GLN A 149 -17.62 -2.64 2.66
C GLN A 149 -16.81 -3.95 2.56
N CYS A 150 -15.96 -4.09 1.54
CA CYS A 150 -15.05 -5.23 1.44
C CYS A 150 -14.11 -5.33 2.64
N ALA A 151 -13.57 -4.22 3.13
CA ALA A 151 -12.71 -4.21 4.31
C ALA A 151 -13.42 -4.72 5.55
N ALA A 152 -14.69 -4.36 5.75
CA ALA A 152 -15.50 -4.86 6.86
C ALA A 152 -15.79 -6.37 6.77
N ASP A 153 -15.95 -6.89 5.55
CA ASP A 153 -16.24 -8.32 5.32
C ASP A 153 -14.96 -9.20 5.34
N ILE A 154 -13.82 -8.62 4.94
CA ILE A 154 -12.54 -9.32 4.80
C ILE A 154 -11.73 -9.23 6.10
N VAL A 155 -11.55 -8.04 6.67
CA VAL A 155 -10.73 -7.83 7.86
C VAL A 155 -11.60 -8.01 9.11
N THR A 156 -11.56 -9.22 9.65
CA THR A 156 -12.37 -9.63 10.81
C THR A 156 -11.83 -9.11 12.15
N SER A 157 -10.53 -8.82 12.24
CA SER A 157 -9.89 -8.20 13.39
C SER A 157 -8.65 -7.43 12.98
N TYR A 158 -8.43 -6.28 13.61
CA TYR A 158 -7.22 -5.48 13.44
C TYR A 158 -6.83 -4.85 14.77
N ASP A 159 -5.63 -5.18 15.26
CA ASP A 159 -5.07 -4.66 16.50
C ASP A 159 -3.72 -3.98 16.22
N ILE A 160 -3.47 -2.88 16.93
CA ILE A 160 -2.24 -2.10 16.85
C ILE A 160 -1.67 -1.93 18.26
N SER A 161 -0.38 -2.21 18.43
CA SER A 161 0.31 -1.98 19.70
C SER A 161 0.61 -0.49 19.91
N PRO A 162 0.91 -0.07 21.15
CA PRO A 162 1.61 1.20 21.36
C PRO A 162 2.88 1.27 20.52
N TYR A 163 3.27 2.48 20.12
CA TYR A 163 4.50 2.71 19.37
C TYR A 163 5.72 2.29 20.17
N ARG A 164 6.67 1.69 19.47
CA ARG A 164 8.02 1.42 19.93
C ARG A 164 8.99 2.31 19.18
N ASN A 165 10.11 2.61 19.81
CA ASN A 165 11.15 3.51 19.29
C ASN A 165 10.66 4.92 18.95
N ALA A 166 9.45 5.31 19.38
CA ALA A 166 9.03 6.71 19.31
C ALA A 166 9.94 7.54 20.24
N PRO A 167 10.42 8.72 19.80
CA PRO A 167 11.21 9.59 20.64
C PRO A 167 10.50 9.81 21.98
N HIS A 168 11.22 9.72 23.09
CA HIS A 168 10.62 10.03 24.38
C HIS A 168 10.27 11.53 24.39
N LEU A 169 9.02 11.88 24.76
CA LEU A 169 8.58 13.28 24.89
C LEU A 169 9.52 14.16 25.75
N SER A 170 10.30 13.55 26.64
CA SER A 170 11.32 14.24 27.44
C SER A 170 12.56 14.71 26.66
N GLU A 171 12.82 14.14 25.48
CA GLU A 171 13.90 14.58 24.57
C GLU A 171 13.40 15.68 23.62
N ALA A 172 12.12 15.66 23.25
CA ALA A 172 11.49 16.73 22.47
C ALA A 172 11.25 18.02 23.29
N ALA A 173 11.18 17.92 24.62
CA ALA A 173 11.00 19.05 25.55
C ALA A 173 12.19 20.03 25.65
N VAL A 174 13.27 19.84 24.86
CA VAL A 174 14.34 20.85 24.70
C VAL A 174 13.93 21.95 23.71
N LEU A 175 12.83 21.78 22.97
CA LEU A 175 12.25 22.78 22.08
C LEU A 175 11.18 23.60 22.83
N GLU A 176 11.33 24.93 22.79
CA GLU A 176 10.59 25.91 23.61
C GLU A 176 9.12 26.13 23.18
N ASP A 177 8.25 25.13 23.10
CA ASP A 177 6.80 25.33 23.25
C ASP A 177 6.04 23.98 23.38
N PRO A 178 5.39 23.67 24.51
CA PRO A 178 4.61 22.43 24.65
C PRO A 178 3.31 22.39 23.83
N GLU A 179 2.85 23.51 23.24
CA GLU A 179 1.66 23.53 22.37
C GLU A 179 2.00 23.43 20.86
N GLU A 180 3.28 23.48 20.47
CA GLU A 180 3.78 23.28 19.08
C GLU A 180 4.66 22.01 18.93
N LEU A 181 4.60 21.06 19.86
CA LEU A 181 5.35 19.81 19.74
C LEU A 181 4.70 18.87 18.71
N ASP A 182 5.00 19.10 17.44
CA ASP A 182 4.99 18.02 16.46
C ASP A 182 6.18 17.10 16.79
N VAL A 183 5.90 16.04 17.55
CA VAL A 183 6.88 15.03 18.03
C VAL A 183 7.70 14.43 16.88
N TRP A 184 7.24 14.63 15.65
CA TRP A 184 7.80 14.10 14.41
C TRP A 184 8.60 15.14 13.61
N ASP A 185 8.48 16.44 13.89
CA ASP A 185 9.26 17.51 13.22
C ASP A 185 10.74 17.53 13.67
N GLY A 186 11.04 16.88 14.81
CA GLY A 186 12.41 16.58 15.25
C GLY A 186 13.03 15.32 14.62
N LEU A 187 12.25 14.57 13.84
CA LEU A 187 12.70 13.44 13.03
C LEU A 187 12.88 13.90 11.58
N GLU A 188 13.76 14.89 11.34
CA GLU A 188 14.53 14.80 10.10
C GLU A 188 15.22 13.44 10.20
N LEU A 189 14.70 12.42 9.51
CA LEU A 189 15.32 11.11 9.41
C LEU A 189 16.66 11.34 8.71
N GLU A 190 17.66 11.72 9.49
CA GLU A 190 19.05 11.76 9.06
C GLU A 190 19.35 10.39 8.45
N GLU A 191 20.09 10.38 7.34
CA GLU A 191 20.38 9.23 6.48
C GLU A 191 21.05 8.03 7.20
N ASP A 192 21.23 8.08 8.52
CA ASP A 192 21.97 7.13 9.36
C ASP A 192 21.10 6.24 10.29
N TYR A 193 19.77 6.40 10.34
CA TYR A 193 18.94 5.50 11.15
C TYR A 193 18.86 4.10 10.54
N SER A 194 19.21 3.08 11.33
CA SER A 194 18.97 1.70 10.92
C SER A 194 17.46 1.40 10.96
N PHE A 195 17.00 0.48 10.10
CA PHE A 195 15.58 0.09 10.06
C PHE A 195 15.02 -0.35 11.44
N ALA A 196 15.87 -0.90 12.31
CA ALA A 196 15.49 -1.33 13.65
C ALA A 196 15.23 -0.18 14.63
N GLU A 197 15.67 1.04 14.31
CA GLU A 197 15.55 2.24 15.14
C GLU A 197 14.36 3.12 14.73
N ILE A 198 13.81 2.93 13.53
CA ILE A 198 12.65 3.69 13.04
C ILE A 198 11.45 3.44 13.96
N PRO A 199 10.68 4.48 14.35
CA PRO A 199 9.45 4.32 15.12
C PRO A 199 8.44 3.41 14.42
N TYR A 200 7.85 2.46 15.15
CA TYR A 200 6.88 1.53 14.58
C TYR A 200 5.80 1.12 15.56
N ALA A 201 4.67 0.64 15.03
CA ALA A 201 3.66 -0.09 15.78
C ALA A 201 3.60 -1.54 15.29
N GLU A 202 3.49 -2.49 16.23
CA GLU A 202 3.20 -3.89 15.90
C GLU A 202 1.73 -3.99 15.51
N ILE A 203 1.45 -4.74 14.45
CA ILE A 203 0.08 -4.98 13.96
C ILE A 203 -0.26 -6.45 13.98
N VAL A 204 -1.54 -6.74 14.26
CA VAL A 204 -2.12 -8.06 14.10
C VAL A 204 -3.38 -7.92 13.26
N VAL A 205 -3.40 -8.58 12.10
CA VAL A 205 -4.52 -8.55 11.16
C VAL A 205 -5.07 -9.96 11.04
N THR A 206 -6.38 -10.14 11.21
CA THR A 206 -7.06 -11.41 10.93
C THR A 206 -8.08 -11.22 9.81
N VAL A 207 -7.95 -12.03 8.77
CA VAL A 207 -8.85 -12.02 7.60
C VAL A 207 -9.86 -13.17 7.65
N SER A 208 -10.94 -13.03 6.89
CA SER A 208 -12.01 -14.02 6.83
C SER A 208 -11.62 -15.31 6.09
N ASP A 209 -10.63 -15.24 5.19
CA ASP A 209 -10.11 -16.38 4.43
C ASP A 209 -8.59 -16.26 4.24
N ALA A 210 -7.84 -17.33 4.52
CA ALA A 210 -6.37 -17.35 4.40
C ALA A 210 -5.84 -17.04 2.98
N GLY A 211 -6.69 -17.16 1.96
CA GLY A 211 -6.44 -16.79 0.58
C GLY A 211 -6.05 -15.33 0.38
N TYR A 212 -6.48 -14.43 1.29
CA TYR A 212 -6.05 -13.03 1.27
C TYR A 212 -4.62 -12.81 1.78
N LEU A 213 -3.96 -13.84 2.32
CA LEU A 213 -2.59 -13.79 2.82
C LEU A 213 -1.63 -14.69 2.01
N GLU A 214 -2.06 -15.28 0.89
CA GLU A 214 -1.24 -16.24 0.11
C GLU A 214 0.04 -15.63 -0.46
N HIS A 215 0.09 -14.30 -0.67
CA HIS A 215 1.27 -13.56 -1.10
C HIS A 215 2.12 -13.02 0.06
N MET A 216 1.67 -13.16 1.30
CA MET A 216 2.34 -12.62 2.48
C MET A 216 3.29 -13.67 3.07
N VAL A 217 4.51 -13.25 3.41
CA VAL A 217 5.54 -14.16 3.95
C VAL A 217 6.40 -13.45 4.99
N ALA A 218 6.84 -14.18 6.01
CA ALA A 218 7.78 -13.66 7.01
C ALA A 218 9.06 -13.14 6.34
N GLY A 219 9.51 -11.94 6.75
CA GLY A 219 10.65 -11.24 6.18
C GLY A 219 10.33 -10.40 4.94
N MET A 220 9.09 -10.37 4.49
CA MET A 220 8.62 -9.40 3.49
C MET A 220 8.63 -7.98 4.07
N ARG A 221 9.11 -7.01 3.29
CA ARG A 221 9.12 -5.58 3.62
C ARG A 221 8.85 -4.77 2.36
N TRP A 222 8.03 -3.73 2.46
CA TRP A 222 7.81 -2.80 1.35
C TRP A 222 7.44 -1.42 1.85
N ASP A 223 7.69 -0.42 1.02
CA ASP A 223 7.30 0.94 1.28
C ASP A 223 5.92 1.21 0.67
N THR A 224 5.11 1.98 1.38
CA THR A 224 3.74 2.24 0.95
C THR A 224 3.36 3.70 1.12
N THR A 225 2.47 4.12 0.23
CA THR A 225 1.77 5.42 0.28
C THR A 225 0.34 5.28 0.81
N MET A 226 -0.09 4.05 1.12
CA MET A 226 -1.45 3.76 1.55
C MET A 226 -1.70 4.31 2.95
N THR A 227 -2.77 5.09 3.08
CA THR A 227 -3.29 5.60 4.37
C THR A 227 -4.62 4.95 4.76
N GLY A 228 -5.09 3.97 3.97
CA GLY A 228 -6.46 3.45 4.06
C GLY A 228 -7.53 4.40 3.49
N HIS A 229 -7.15 5.58 2.98
CA HIS A 229 -8.07 6.49 2.31
C HIS A 229 -8.10 6.23 0.80
N VAL A 230 -9.31 6.12 0.25
CA VAL A 230 -9.57 5.94 -1.18
C VAL A 230 -10.14 7.25 -1.75
N CYS A 231 -9.58 7.71 -2.87
CA CYS A 231 -9.89 9.00 -3.50
C CYS A 231 -10.86 8.91 -4.70
#